data_AF-A0A5N5SQB2-F1
#
_entry.id   AF-A0A5N5SQB2-F1
#
_cell.length_a   1.000
_cell.length_b   1.000
_cell.length_c   1.000
_cell.angle_alpha   90.00
_cell.angle_beta   90.00
_cell.angle_gamma   90.00
#
_symmetry.space_group_name_H-M   'P 1'
#
loop_
_entity.id
_entity.type
_entity.pdbx_description
1 polymer ?
#
loop_
_entity_poly.entity_id
_entity_poly.type
_entity_poly.pdbx_seq_one_letter_code
_entity_poly.pdbx_strand_id
1 'polypeptide(L)'
;MFKLGKHEYQENVSISLQFGKRCLFSVLFLTFLTTSTNGQNSNAPCPVDFNSYTVEELIHNPPQHWNFNCITRELIDLVMTDEVHVVNILNCLKDVHLCKGPGYELIADEIYNRVSSGGQCKECTPELLGHVQYGIRRLQKLFPDQLREGLAFLA
;
A
#
# COMPACT_ATOMS: atom_id res chain seq x y z
N MET A 1 -20.95 -56.80 5.16
CA MET A 1 -19.84 -57.21 6.06
C MET A 1 -18.68 -56.27 5.81
N PHE A 2 -18.54 -55.21 6.61
CA PHE A 2 -17.31 -54.44 6.89
C PHE A 2 -17.55 -53.73 8.23
N LYS A 3 -16.57 -53.80 9.13
CA LYS A 3 -16.70 -53.57 10.58
C LYS A 3 -15.73 -52.45 11.00
N LEU A 4 -16.28 -51.45 11.70
CA LEU A 4 -15.75 -50.62 12.80
C LEU A 4 -14.37 -49.92 12.73
N GLY A 5 -14.39 -48.65 13.17
CA GLY A 5 -13.25 -48.01 13.85
C GLY A 5 -13.31 -46.47 13.94
N LYS A 6 -14.05 -45.91 14.91
CA LYS A 6 -13.93 -44.50 15.37
C LYS A 6 -12.67 -44.36 16.23
N HIS A 7 -11.96 -43.23 16.19
CA HIS A 7 -11.29 -42.67 17.36
C HIS A 7 -11.19 -41.15 17.26
N GLU A 8 -11.70 -40.54 18.33
CA GLU A 8 -11.71 -39.14 18.73
C GLU A 8 -10.60 -38.98 19.78
N TYR A 9 -9.80 -37.91 19.76
CA TYR A 9 -9.05 -37.48 20.95
C TYR A 9 -8.69 -36.00 20.92
N GLN A 10 -9.10 -35.32 21.98
CA GLN A 10 -8.84 -33.95 22.38
C GLN A 10 -7.79 -33.99 23.50
N GLU A 11 -6.80 -33.09 23.57
CA GLU A 11 -6.30 -32.53 24.84
C GLU A 11 -5.21 -31.44 24.67
N ASN A 12 -5.41 -30.36 25.44
CA ASN A 12 -4.50 -29.23 25.68
C ASN A 12 -3.37 -29.64 26.63
N VAL A 13 -2.13 -29.15 26.46
CA VAL A 13 -1.22 -28.84 27.59
C VAL A 13 -0.25 -27.70 27.25
N SER A 14 -0.31 -26.63 28.04
CA SER A 14 0.67 -25.55 28.14
C SER A 14 1.86 -25.98 29.01
N ILE A 15 3.11 -25.70 28.62
CA ILE A 15 4.27 -25.81 29.52
C ILE A 15 5.07 -24.49 29.48
N SER A 16 5.10 -23.83 30.63
CA SER A 16 5.93 -22.68 30.95
C SER A 16 6.69 -23.03 32.24
N LEU A 17 8.03 -23.04 32.21
CA LEU A 17 8.93 -23.07 33.39
C LEU A 17 10.36 -22.80 32.88
N GLN A 18 10.85 -21.56 32.94
CA GLN A 18 11.57 -20.97 34.09
C GLN A 18 12.74 -21.82 34.56
N PHE A 19 13.94 -21.53 34.05
CA PHE A 19 15.20 -21.78 34.75
C PHE A 19 15.98 -20.46 34.87
N GLY A 20 16.16 -20.03 36.11
CA GLY A 20 16.73 -18.75 36.47
C GLY A 20 18.26 -18.71 36.50
N LYS A 21 18.73 -17.47 36.32
CA LYS A 21 19.89 -16.84 36.98
C LYS A 21 21.20 -17.62 37.04
N ARG A 22 22.10 -17.32 36.10
CA ARG A 22 23.53 -17.08 36.43
C ARG A 22 24.11 -15.95 35.58
N CYS A 23 24.46 -14.89 36.29
CA CYS A 23 25.61 -14.02 36.08
C CYS A 23 25.69 -13.20 34.78
N LEU A 24 25.30 -11.92 34.91
CA LEU A 24 26.25 -10.80 34.75
C LEU A 24 27.37 -11.05 33.74
N PHE A 25 27.12 -10.82 32.45
CA PHE A 25 28.11 -10.30 31.51
C PHE A 25 27.40 -9.77 30.27
N SER A 26 27.86 -8.63 29.78
CA SER A 26 27.49 -8.00 28.52
C SER A 26 26.23 -7.14 28.49
N VAL A 27 26.25 -6.07 29.28
CA VAL A 27 25.58 -4.78 28.99
C VAL A 27 26.29 -4.11 27.78
N LEU A 28 26.51 -4.87 26.71
CA LEU A 28 27.29 -4.46 25.53
C LEU A 28 26.59 -4.89 24.24
N PHE A 29 25.25 -4.79 24.24
CA PHE A 29 24.40 -4.74 23.05
C PHE A 29 23.60 -3.44 23.00
N LEU A 30 24.19 -2.36 23.53
CA LEU A 30 23.86 -1.00 23.17
C LEU A 30 24.83 -0.57 22.06
N THR A 31 24.29 0.06 21.02
CA THR A 31 24.97 0.94 20.03
C THR A 31 25.31 0.43 18.62
N PHE A 32 24.74 -0.65 18.09
CA PHE A 32 24.78 -0.85 16.64
C PHE A 32 23.50 -1.49 16.11
N LEU A 33 22.54 -0.65 15.72
CA LEU A 33 21.74 -0.80 14.49
C LEU A 33 21.06 0.55 14.24
N THR A 34 21.77 1.33 13.43
CA THR A 34 21.25 2.26 12.42
C THR A 34 20.38 3.41 12.93
N THR A 35 21.01 4.59 13.01
CA THR A 35 20.51 5.83 12.42
C THR A 35 19.15 5.67 11.75
N SER A 36 18.10 6.11 12.44
CA SER A 36 16.85 6.46 11.77
C SER A 36 17.22 7.54 10.75
N THR A 37 17.27 7.14 9.48
CA THR A 37 17.25 8.06 8.36
C THR A 37 16.15 9.06 8.61
N ASN A 38 16.42 10.35 8.34
CA ASN A 38 15.42 11.41 8.37
C ASN A 38 14.15 10.92 7.69
N GLY A 39 13.18 10.47 8.48
CA GLY A 39 11.81 10.29 8.02
C GLY A 39 11.37 11.68 7.67
N GLN A 40 11.32 11.98 6.37
CA GLN A 40 10.64 13.17 5.91
C GLN A 40 9.26 13.14 6.55
N ASN A 41 9.03 14.09 7.45
CA ASN A 41 7.79 14.26 8.18
C ASN A 41 6.72 14.68 7.17
N SER A 42 6.19 13.71 6.42
CA SER A 42 5.19 13.89 5.36
C SER A 42 3.78 13.98 5.94
N ASN A 43 3.64 14.72 7.05
CA ASN A 43 2.34 15.11 7.60
C ASN A 43 1.89 16.49 7.08
N ALA A 44 2.52 17.00 6.02
CA ALA A 44 2.03 18.22 5.38
C ALA A 44 0.64 17.93 4.80
N PRO A 45 -0.40 18.70 5.19
CA PRO A 45 -1.74 18.55 4.64
C PRO A 45 -1.70 18.75 3.13
N CYS A 46 -2.59 18.07 2.41
CA CYS A 46 -2.70 18.26 0.97
C CYS A 46 -2.90 19.77 0.67
N PRO A 47 -2.04 20.40 -0.14
CA PRO A 47 -2.12 21.82 -0.42
C PRO A 47 -3.22 22.17 -1.44
N VAL A 48 -3.99 21.17 -1.90
CA VAL A 48 -4.96 21.28 -3.00
C VAL A 48 -6.38 21.01 -2.48
N ASP A 49 -7.32 21.88 -2.84
CA ASP A 49 -8.75 21.66 -2.63
C ASP A 49 -9.39 21.02 -3.88
N PHE A 50 -9.73 19.73 -3.78
CA PHE A 50 -10.30 18.96 -4.88
C PHE A 50 -11.80 19.17 -5.11
N ASN A 51 -12.50 19.91 -4.23
CA ASN A 51 -13.95 20.10 -4.37
C ASN A 51 -14.37 20.87 -5.64
N SER A 52 -13.40 21.52 -6.29
CA SER A 52 -13.61 22.34 -7.49
C SER A 52 -13.20 21.64 -8.79
N TYR A 53 -12.68 20.40 -8.73
CA TYR A 53 -12.14 19.71 -9.91
C TYR A 53 -13.05 18.56 -10.35
N THR A 54 -13.24 18.45 -11.66
CA THR A 54 -13.76 17.24 -12.30
C THR A 54 -12.66 16.21 -12.52
N VAL A 55 -13.03 14.95 -12.80
CA VAL A 55 -12.07 13.88 -13.10
C VAL A 55 -11.21 14.24 -14.30
N GLU A 56 -11.85 14.72 -15.37
CA GLU A 56 -11.21 15.15 -16.59
C GLU A 56 -10.23 16.31 -16.35
N GLU A 57 -10.57 17.27 -15.50
CA GLU A 57 -9.65 18.35 -15.13
C GLU A 57 -8.44 17.84 -14.36
N LEU A 58 -8.63 16.89 -13.44
CA LEU A 58 -7.51 16.26 -12.72
C LEU A 58 -6.59 15.47 -13.65
N ILE A 59 -7.15 14.81 -14.66
CA ILE A 59 -6.40 14.02 -15.64
C ILE A 59 -5.59 14.92 -16.58
N HIS A 60 -6.20 15.99 -17.09
CA HIS A 60 -5.60 16.81 -18.14
C HIS A 60 -4.80 18.00 -17.59
N ASN A 61 -5.20 18.55 -16.43
CA ASN A 61 -4.60 19.73 -15.82
C ASN A 61 -4.43 19.50 -14.30
N PRO A 62 -3.60 18.52 -13.89
CA PRO A 62 -3.44 18.23 -12.48
C PRO A 62 -2.91 19.46 -11.72
N PRO A 63 -3.46 19.78 -10.54
CA PRO A 63 -3.04 20.91 -9.74
C PRO A 63 -1.55 20.86 -9.40
N GLN A 64 -0.92 22.04 -9.40
CA GLN A 64 0.46 22.18 -8.95
C GLN A 64 0.57 21.75 -7.48
N HIS A 65 1.66 21.06 -7.15
CA HIS A 65 1.93 20.51 -5.82
C HIS A 65 1.03 19.35 -5.38
N TRP A 66 0.28 18.71 -6.29
CA TRP A 66 -0.30 17.40 -6.03
C TRP A 66 0.82 16.44 -5.61
N ASN A 67 0.64 15.77 -4.47
CA ASN A 67 1.47 14.65 -4.06
C ASN A 67 0.62 13.56 -3.39
N PHE A 68 1.21 12.44 -2.98
CA PHE A 68 0.46 11.30 -2.42
C PHE A 68 -0.31 11.60 -1.13
N ASN A 69 0.03 12.67 -0.39
CA ASN A 69 -0.78 13.11 0.76
C ASN A 69 -2.14 13.70 0.35
N CYS A 70 -2.34 13.95 -0.94
CA CYS A 70 -3.61 14.37 -1.53
C CYS A 70 -4.54 13.20 -1.88
N ILE A 71 -4.12 11.94 -1.65
CA ILE A 71 -4.98 10.79 -1.89
C ILE A 71 -6.02 10.65 -0.80
N THR A 72 -7.29 10.81 -1.20
CA THR A 72 -8.47 10.56 -0.35
C THR A 72 -9.23 9.33 -0.83
N ARG A 73 -10.21 8.86 -0.02
CA ARG A 73 -11.07 7.74 -0.47
C ARG A 73 -11.97 8.14 -1.62
N GLU A 74 -12.43 9.38 -1.62
CA GLU A 74 -13.29 9.95 -2.64
C GLU A 74 -12.56 9.97 -3.99
N LEU A 75 -11.30 10.40 -4.00
CA LEU A 75 -10.47 10.37 -5.21
C LEU A 75 -10.21 8.93 -5.70
N ILE A 76 -9.95 8.00 -4.78
CA ILE A 76 -9.80 6.58 -5.11
C ILE A 76 -11.07 6.06 -5.78
N ASP A 77 -12.22 6.35 -5.18
CA ASP A 77 -13.53 5.90 -5.67
C ASP A 77 -13.83 6.48 -7.05
N LEU A 78 -13.50 7.75 -7.23
CA LEU A 78 -13.66 8.51 -8.45
C LEU A 78 -12.84 7.91 -9.60
N VAL A 79 -11.56 7.61 -9.37
CA VAL A 79 -10.70 6.93 -10.35
C VAL A 79 -11.22 5.52 -10.64
N MET A 80 -11.76 4.81 -9.65
CA MET A 80 -12.25 3.44 -9.80
C MET A 80 -13.70 3.35 -10.31
N THR A 81 -14.30 4.48 -10.71
CA THR A 81 -15.65 4.51 -11.31
C THR A 81 -15.65 3.90 -12.71
N ASP A 82 -14.53 4.05 -13.44
CA ASP A 82 -14.36 3.55 -14.80
C ASP A 82 -13.03 2.80 -14.94
N GLU A 83 -13.07 1.64 -15.59
CA GLU A 83 -11.90 0.84 -15.91
C GLU A 83 -10.86 1.62 -16.73
N VAL A 84 -11.30 2.56 -17.58
CA VAL A 84 -10.43 3.37 -18.45
C VAL A 84 -9.38 4.12 -17.63
N HIS A 85 -9.75 4.67 -16.47
CA HIS A 85 -8.81 5.40 -15.62
C HIS A 85 -7.77 4.46 -14.99
N VAL A 86 -8.19 3.27 -14.54
CA VAL A 86 -7.30 2.25 -13.99
C VAL A 86 -6.30 1.78 -15.05
N VAL A 87 -6.78 1.47 -16.25
CA VAL A 87 -5.94 1.03 -17.38
C VAL A 87 -4.94 2.12 -17.78
N ASN A 88 -5.35 3.40 -17.80
CA ASN A 88 -4.42 4.48 -18.12
C ASN A 88 -3.33 4.65 -17.06
N ILE A 89 -3.64 4.51 -15.77
CA ILE A 89 -2.62 4.52 -14.70
C ILE A 89 -1.65 3.34 -14.87
N LEU A 90 -2.16 2.14 -15.18
CA LEU A 90 -1.31 0.97 -15.44
C LEU A 90 -0.41 1.16 -16.64
N ASN A 91 -0.91 1.77 -17.71
CA ASN A 91 -0.11 2.11 -18.87
C ASN A 91 1.04 3.04 -18.50
N CYS A 92 0.79 4.07 -17.67
CA CYS A 92 1.85 4.96 -17.18
C CYS A 92 2.87 4.20 -16.30
N LEU A 93 2.43 3.28 -15.43
CA LEU A 93 3.33 2.44 -14.62
C LEU A 93 4.19 1.49 -15.48
N LYS A 94 3.65 1.03 -16.62
CA LYS A 94 4.34 0.12 -17.53
C LYS A 94 5.41 0.83 -18.37
N ASP A 95 5.03 1.95 -18.98
CA ASP A 95 5.87 2.73 -19.88
C ASP A 95 5.32 4.15 -20.00
N VAL A 96 6.16 5.15 -19.71
CA VAL A 96 5.81 6.57 -19.80
C VAL A 96 5.24 6.96 -21.17
N HIS A 97 5.66 6.29 -22.25
CA HIS A 97 5.17 6.54 -23.61
C HIS A 97 3.72 6.08 -23.83
N LEU A 98 3.20 5.20 -22.98
CA LEU A 98 1.81 4.74 -23.03
C LEU A 98 0.88 5.62 -22.18
N CYS A 99 1.45 6.58 -21.43
CA CYS A 99 0.68 7.42 -20.53
C CYS A 99 -0.19 8.43 -21.28
N LYS A 100 -1.49 8.44 -20.98
CA LYS A 100 -2.51 9.24 -21.69
C LYS A 100 -3.00 10.45 -20.91
N GLY A 101 -2.12 11.10 -20.15
CA GLY A 101 -2.44 12.35 -19.48
C GLY A 101 -1.55 12.63 -18.26
N PRO A 102 -1.23 13.91 -18.00
CA PRO A 102 -0.32 14.29 -16.93
C PRO A 102 -0.84 13.91 -15.53
N GLY A 103 -2.16 13.87 -15.32
CA GLY A 103 -2.73 13.42 -14.05
C GLY A 103 -2.52 11.93 -13.79
N TYR A 104 -2.59 11.09 -14.84
CA TYR A 104 -2.29 9.66 -14.69
C TYR A 104 -0.81 9.43 -14.44
N GLU A 105 0.06 10.21 -15.09
CA GLU A 105 1.51 10.17 -14.88
C GLU A 105 1.85 10.48 -13.43
N LEU A 106 1.32 11.58 -12.89
CA LEU A 106 1.53 11.95 -11.49
C LEU A 106 1.06 10.89 -10.50
N ILE A 107 -0.11 10.28 -10.75
CA ILE A 107 -0.61 9.19 -9.90
C ILE A 107 0.30 7.97 -9.99
N ALA A 108 0.71 7.58 -11.20
CA ALA A 108 1.60 6.45 -11.43
C ALA A 108 2.97 6.66 -10.78
N ASP A 109 3.56 7.85 -10.92
CA ASP A 109 4.83 8.21 -10.31
C ASP A 109 4.77 8.14 -8.79
N GLU A 110 3.71 8.68 -8.18
CA GLU A 110 3.56 8.60 -6.73
C GLU A 110 3.35 7.16 -6.23
N ILE A 111 2.65 6.31 -7.01
CA ILE A 111 2.56 4.88 -6.71
C ILE A 111 3.94 4.22 -6.80
N TYR A 112 4.65 4.39 -7.91
CA TYR A 112 5.96 3.80 -8.16
C TYR A 112 6.98 4.20 -7.08
N ASN A 113 6.99 5.47 -6.68
CA ASN A 113 7.95 5.99 -5.71
C ASN A 113 7.70 5.51 -4.27
N ARG A 114 6.48 5.09 -3.92
CA ARG A 114 6.09 4.83 -2.52
C ARG A 114 5.65 3.40 -2.25
N VAL A 115 5.17 2.71 -3.26
CA VAL A 115 4.60 1.37 -3.15
C VAL A 115 5.62 0.36 -3.66
N SER A 116 6.02 -0.54 -2.78
CA SER A 116 6.86 -1.68 -3.15
C SER A 116 6.11 -2.73 -3.97
N SER A 117 6.85 -3.67 -4.54
CA SER A 117 6.37 -4.83 -5.31
C SER A 117 5.21 -5.63 -4.72
N GLY A 118 5.05 -5.62 -3.40
CA GLY A 118 3.94 -6.27 -2.69
C GLY A 118 2.72 -5.38 -2.44
N GLY A 119 2.64 -4.19 -3.03
CA GLY A 119 1.61 -3.19 -2.70
C GLY A 119 1.83 -2.52 -1.34
N GLN A 120 2.98 -2.74 -0.69
CA GLN A 120 3.26 -2.20 0.64
C GLN A 120 3.88 -0.81 0.53
N CYS A 121 3.34 0.15 1.28
CA CYS A 121 3.96 1.46 1.45
C CYS A 121 4.56 1.57 2.86
N LYS A 122 5.87 1.33 2.96
CA LYS A 122 6.58 1.27 4.25
C LYS A 122 6.78 2.64 4.91
N GLU A 123 6.83 3.69 4.11
CA GLU A 123 7.02 5.07 4.55
C GLU A 123 5.71 5.86 4.63
N CYS A 124 4.57 5.22 4.35
CA CYS A 124 3.27 5.88 4.47
C CYS A 124 2.90 6.15 5.93
N THR A 125 2.23 7.27 6.16
CA THR A 125 1.54 7.54 7.42
C THR A 125 0.41 6.51 7.63
N PRO A 126 -0.06 6.28 8.86
CA PRO A 126 -1.16 5.33 9.12
C PRO A 126 -2.44 5.63 8.34
N GLU A 127 -2.77 6.91 8.16
CA GLU A 127 -3.92 7.36 7.37
C GLU A 127 -3.77 6.99 5.90
N LEU A 128 -2.62 7.34 5.32
CA LEU A 128 -2.30 7.05 3.93
C LEU A 128 -2.23 5.55 3.65
N LEU A 129 -1.67 4.77 4.57
CA LEU A 129 -1.70 3.31 4.51
C LEU A 129 -3.16 2.79 4.46
N GLY A 130 -4.06 3.41 5.23
CA GLY A 130 -5.50 3.11 5.19
C GLY A 130 -6.13 3.39 3.82
N HIS A 131 -5.75 4.49 3.15
CA HIS A 131 -6.19 4.80 1.79
C HIS A 131 -5.63 3.81 0.76
N VAL A 132 -4.34 3.47 0.83
CA VAL A 132 -3.71 2.47 -0.06
C VAL A 132 -4.38 1.11 0.09
N GLN A 133 -4.58 0.63 1.33
CA GLN A 133 -5.25 -0.65 1.57
C GLN A 133 -6.70 -0.64 1.08
N TYR A 134 -7.40 0.48 1.22
CA TYR A 134 -8.74 0.67 0.68
C TYR A 134 -8.75 0.57 -0.85
N GLY A 135 -7.85 1.27 -1.53
CA GLY A 135 -7.68 1.22 -2.98
C GLY A 135 -7.35 -0.19 -3.48
N ILE A 136 -6.42 -0.90 -2.83
CA ILE A 136 -6.10 -2.29 -3.18
C ILE A 136 -7.34 -3.20 -3.05
N ARG A 137 -8.11 -3.09 -1.96
CA ARG A 137 -9.34 -3.89 -1.79
C ARG A 137 -10.40 -3.58 -2.84
N ARG A 138 -10.54 -2.30 -3.23
CA ARG A 138 -11.43 -1.87 -4.31
C ARG A 138 -10.99 -2.49 -5.64
N LEU A 139 -9.70 -2.40 -5.99
CA LEU A 139 -9.14 -3.03 -7.19
C LEU A 139 -9.32 -4.55 -7.19
N GLN A 140 -9.04 -5.23 -6.07
CA GLN A 140 -9.27 -6.67 -5.94
C GLN A 140 -10.72 -7.06 -6.25
N LYS A 141 -11.68 -6.21 -5.87
CA LYS A 141 -13.11 -6.46 -6.06
C LYS A 141 -13.59 -6.14 -7.48
N LEU A 142 -13.12 -5.03 -8.06
CA LEU A 142 -13.65 -4.49 -9.31
C LEU A 142 -12.82 -4.88 -10.53
N PHE A 143 -11.48 -4.91 -10.38
CA PHE A 143 -10.51 -5.01 -11.47
C PHE A 143 -9.34 -5.96 -11.07
N PRO A 144 -9.62 -7.24 -10.77
CA PRO A 144 -8.60 -8.15 -10.23
C PRO A 144 -7.46 -8.43 -11.21
N ASP A 145 -7.72 -8.44 -12.52
CA ASP A 145 -6.69 -8.63 -13.54
C ASP A 145 -5.76 -7.43 -13.64
N GLN A 146 -6.31 -6.22 -13.62
CA GLN A 146 -5.57 -4.96 -13.61
C GLN A 146 -4.69 -4.85 -12.37
N LEU A 147 -5.18 -5.26 -11.20
CA LEU A 147 -4.36 -5.31 -10.00
C LEU A 147 -3.17 -6.27 -10.16
N ARG A 148 -3.41 -7.47 -10.69
CA ARG A 148 -2.35 -8.46 -10.91
C ARG A 148 -1.30 -7.94 -11.89
N GLU A 149 -1.72 -7.27 -12.96
CA GLU A 149 -0.82 -6.63 -13.92
C GLU A 149 -0.03 -5.48 -13.28
N GLY A 150 -0.68 -4.58 -12.55
CA GLY A 150 -0.02 -3.45 -11.90
C GLY A 150 1.03 -3.87 -10.87
N LEU A 151 0.75 -4.90 -10.07
CA LEU A 151 1.73 -5.45 -9.13
C LEU A 151 2.98 -6.02 -9.84
N ALA A 152 2.83 -6.49 -11.07
CA ALA A 152 3.98 -6.97 -11.85
C ALA A 152 4.91 -5.84 -12.31
N PHE A 153 4.41 -4.60 -12.44
CA PHE A 153 5.24 -3.43 -12.78
C PHE A 153 5.94 -2.81 -11.58
N LEU A 154 5.50 -3.12 -10.36
CA LEU A 154 6.11 -2.65 -9.11
C LEU A 154 7.18 -3.62 -8.58
N ALA A 155 7.37 -4.77 -9.24
CA ALA A 155 8.26 -5.87 -8.85
C ALA A 155 9.68 -5.75 -9.41
#